data_AF-A0A1V3WWM6-F1
#
_entry.id   AF-A0A1V3WWM6-F1
#
_cell.length_a   1.000
_cell.length_b   1.000
_cell.length_c   1.000
_cell.angle_alpha   90.00
_cell.angle_beta   90.00
_cell.angle_gamma   90.00
#
_symmetry.space_group_name_H-M   'P 1'
#
loop_
_entity.id
_entity.type
_entity.pdbx_description
1 polymer ?
#
loop_
_entity_poly.entity_id
_entity_poly.type
_entity_poly.pdbx_seq_one_letter_code
_entity_poly.pdbx_strand_id
1 'polypeptide(L)' 'MRILVVDNYDSFVFNLVQYLGQLGVEAEVWRNDDVRLADETAVAGQFDGVLLSPGPGTPERAGHR' A
#
# COMPACT_ATOMS: atom_id res chain seq x y z
N MET A 1 6.68 -13.65 -3.65
CA MET A 1 6.92 -12.25 -3.28
C MET A 1 5.61 -11.66 -2.81
N ARG A 2 5.56 -11.13 -1.58
CA ARG A 2 4.39 -10.48 -0.98
C ARG A 2 4.64 -8.98 -0.90
N ILE A 3 3.79 -8.18 -1.51
CA ILE A 3 3.89 -6.71 -1.51
C ILE A 3 2.71 -6.12 -0.76
N LEU A 4 3.01 -5.22 0.18
CA LEU A 4 2.00 -4.39 0.81
C LEU A 4 1.73 -3.18 -0.08
N VAL A 5 0.47 -3.00 -0.49
CA VAL A 5 -0.01 -1.81 -1.18
C VAL A 5 -0.69 -0.90 -0.16
N VAL A 6 -0.13 0.30 0.06
CA VAL A 6 -0.72 1.30 0.96
C VAL A 6 -1.58 2.26 0.12
N ASP A 7 -2.88 2.22 0.37
CA ASP A 7 -3.89 2.97 -0.36
C ASP A 7 -4.17 4.34 0.30
N ASN A 8 -3.82 5.41 -0.41
CA ASN A 8 -4.06 6.81 -0.05
C ASN A 8 -5.44 7.33 -0.54
N TYR A 9 -6.44 6.45 -0.62
CA TYR A 9 -7.79 6.71 -1.15
C TYR A 9 -7.81 7.05 -2.63
N ASP A 10 -7.11 6.23 -3.42
CA ASP A 10 -6.98 6.43 -4.87
C ASP A 10 -7.76 5.40 -5.67
N SER A 11 -8.39 5.85 -6.75
CA SER A 11 -9.24 4.99 -7.58
C SER A 11 -8.46 4.00 -8.45
N PHE A 12 -7.13 4.15 -8.58
CA PHE A 12 -6.29 3.28 -9.39
C PHE A 12 -5.62 2.13 -8.62
N VAL A 13 -5.83 2.01 -7.31
CA VAL A 13 -5.19 0.98 -6.46
C VAL A 13 -5.40 -0.43 -7.00
N PHE A 14 -6.61 -0.77 -7.45
CA PHE A 14 -6.89 -2.11 -7.97
C PHE A 14 -6.22 -2.38 -9.32
N ASN A 15 -5.91 -1.35 -10.12
CA ASN A 15 -5.11 -1.53 -11.34
C ASN A 15 -3.67 -1.95 -10.99
N LEU A 16 -3.08 -1.34 -9.96
CA LEU A 16 -1.74 -1.69 -9.47
C LEU A 16 -1.72 -3.12 -8.92
N VAL A 17 -2.73 -3.51 -8.14
CA VAL A 17 -2.89 -4.89 -7.64
C VAL A 17 -2.99 -5.89 -8.80
N GLN A 18 -3.76 -5.58 -9.85
CA GLN A 18 -3.86 -6.44 -11.03
C GLN A 18 -2.53 -6.59 -11.75
N TYR A 19 -1.76 -5.51 -11.93
CA TYR A 19 -0.43 -5.59 -12.54
C TYR A 19 0.54 -6.42 -11.70
N LEU A 20 0.53 -6.27 -10.38
CA LEU A 20 1.32 -7.12 -9.48
C LEU A 20 0.90 -8.60 -9.61
N GLY A 21 -0.40 -8.89 -9.65
CA GLY A 21 -0.91 -10.24 -9.87
C GLY A 21 -0.48 -10.86 -11.21
N GLN A 22 -0.44 -10.07 -12.29
CA GLN A 22 0.09 -10.51 -13.60
C GLN A 22 1.57 -10.88 -13.55
N LEU A 23 2.33 -10.30 -12.61
CA LEU A 23 3.73 -10.63 -12.37
C LEU A 23 3.92 -11.79 -11.36
N GLY A 24 2.83 -12.42 -10.91
CA GLY A 24 2.86 -13.50 -9.91
C GLY A 24 3.14 -13.02 -8.48
N VAL A 25 2.89 -11.73 -8.20
CA VAL A 25 3.08 -11.12 -6.89
C VAL A 25 1.78 -11.19 -6.10
N GLU A 26 1.88 -11.63 -4.85
CA GLU A 26 0.77 -11.56 -3.91
C GLU A 26 0.72 -10.14 -3.33
N ALA A 27 -0.38 -9.42 -3.56
CA ALA A 27 -0.56 -8.06 -3.07
C ALA A 27 -1.63 -8.00 -1.99
N GLU A 28 -1.31 -7.35 -0.87
CA GLU A 28 -2.26 -7.05 0.21
C GLU A 28 -2.48 -5.54 0.28
N VAL A 29 -3.73 -5.07 0.34
CA VAL A 29 -4.05 -3.64 0.31
C VAL A 29 -4.48 -3.17 1.69
N TRP A 30 -3.72 -2.25 2.29
CA TRP A 30 -4.07 -1.58 3.55
C TRP A 30 -4.28 -0.08 3.29
N ARG A 31 -5.18 0.55 4.03
CA ARG A 31 -5.34 2.01 3.97
C ARG A 31 -4.19 2.68 4.69
N ASN A 32 -3.87 3.92 4.32
CA ASN A 32 -2.79 4.67 4.96
C ASN A 32 -3.03 4.99 6.45
N ASP A 33 -4.26 4.83 6.93
CA ASP A 33 -4.68 4.96 8.33
C ASP A 33 -4.94 3.60 9.02
N ASP A 34 -4.55 2.49 8.38
CA ASP A 34 -4.71 1.16 8.96
C ASP A 34 -3.81 0.98 10.18
N VAL A 35 -4.41 0.63 11.32
CA VAL A 35 -3.71 0.45 12.60
C VAL A 35 -2.57 -0.58 12.56
N ARG A 36 -2.62 -1.53 11.61
CA ARG A 36 -1.56 -2.52 11.42
C ARG A 36 -0.25 -1.91 10.94
N LEU A 37 -0.29 -0.72 10.32
CA LEU A 37 0.91 0.02 9.91
C LEU A 37 1.72 0.57 11.10
N ALA A 38 1.14 0.60 12.30
CA ALA A 38 1.83 1.11 13.49
C ALA A 38 2.95 0.19 14.00
N ASP A 39 2.96 -1.09 13.59
CA ASP A 39 4.01 -2.04 13.93
C ASP A 39 4.91 -2.31 12.72
N GLU A 40 5.96 -1.49 12.60
CA GLU A 40 6.94 -1.59 11.50
C GLU A 40 7.65 -2.95 11.46
N THR A 41 7.87 -3.59 12.63
CA THR A 41 8.54 -4.89 12.70
C THR A 41 7.65 -5.99 12.17
N ALA A 42 6.35 -5.95 12.51
CA ALA A 42 5.36 -6.87 11.96
C ALA A 42 5.20 -6.70 10.45
N VAL A 43 5.21 -5.46 9.94
CA VAL A 43 5.16 -5.18 8.49
C VAL A 43 6.40 -5.72 7.79
N ALA A 44 7.60 -5.39 8.28
CA ALA A 44 8.86 -5.83 7.69
C ALA A 44 9.04 -7.36 7.72
N GLY A 45 8.44 -8.05 8.70
CA GLY A 45 8.45 -9.51 8.76
C GLY A 45 7.45 -10.20 7.83
N GLN A 46 6.44 -9.49 7.31
CA GLN A 46 5.35 -10.08 6.52
C GLN A 46 5.46 -9.81 5.01
N PHE A 47 6.13 -8.73 4.61
CA PHE A 47 6.17 -8.26 3.23
C PHE A 47 7.60 -8.07 2.72
N ASP A 48 7.80 -8.41 1.46
CA ASP A 48 9.08 -8.26 0.74
C ASP A 48 9.28 -6.83 0.21
N GLY A 49 8.23 -6.01 0.22
CA GLY A 49 8.26 -4.64 -0.25
C GLY A 49 6.94 -3.90 -0.03
N VAL A 50 7.00 -2.58 -0.17
CA VAL A 50 5.86 -1.67 0.00
C VAL A 50 5.68 -0.83 -1.26
N LEU A 51 4.44 -0.76 -1.74
CA LEU A 51 4.02 0.09 -2.84
C LEU A 51 3.03 1.12 -2.30
N LEU A 52 3.40 2.40 -2.34
CA LEU A 52 2.50 3.49 -1.99
C LEU A 52 1.64 3.82 -3.22
N SER A 53 0.32 3.78 -3.07
CA SER A 53 -0.57 4.22 -4.14
C SER A 53 -0.40 5.72 -4.40
N PRO A 54 -0.76 6.19 -5.61
CA PRO A 54 -1.08 7.58 -5.82
C PRO A 54 -2.18 8.03 -4.83
N GLY A 55 -2.41 9.34 -4.75
CA GLY A 55 -3.49 9.88 -3.96
C GLY A 55 -3.73 11.34 -4.32
N PRO A 56 -4.89 11.88 -3.96
CA PRO A 56 -5.20 13.29 -4.22
C PRO A 56 -4.33 14.21 -3.36
N GLY A 57 -3.83 15.29 -3.94
CA GLY A 57 -3.07 16.32 -3.23
C GLY A 57 -1.56 16.22 -3.41
N THR A 58 -0.80 16.82 -2.50
CA THR A 58 0.67 16.82 -2.54
C THR A 58 1.23 16.04 -1.35
N PRO A 59 2.45 15.47 -1.44
CA PRO A 59 3.04 14.66 -0.38
C PRO A 59 3.09 15.38 0.97
N GLU A 60 3.30 16.70 0.96
CA GLU A 60 3.37 17.53 2.17
C GLU A 60 2.03 17.64 2.91
N ARG A 61 0.92 17.22 2.28
CA ARG A 61 -0.43 17.25 2.85
C ARG A 61 -1.02 15.86 3.13
N ALA A 62 -0.27 14.78 2.87
CA ALA A 62 -0.74 13.42 3.12
C ALA A 62 -0.87 13.16 4.64
N GLY A 63 -1.94 12.45 5.05
CA GLY A 63 -2.13 12.03 6.45
C GLY A 63 -2.69 13.09 7.43
N HIS A 64 -3.09 14.27 6.96
CA HIS A 64 -3.63 15.37 7.81
C HIS A 64 -5.17 15.49 7.77
N ARG A 65 -5.90 14.38 7.78
CA ARG A 65 -7.37 14.39 7.86
C ARG A 65 -7.89 13.69 9.10
#